data_AF-A0A849Z0D9-F1
#
_entry.id   AF-A0A849Z0D9-F1
#
_cell.length_a   1.000
_cell.length_b   1.000
_cell.length_c   1.000
_cell.angle_alpha   90.00
_cell.angle_beta   90.00
_cell.angle_gamma   90.00
#
_symmetry.space_group_name_H-M   'P 1'
#
loop_
_entity.id
_entity.type
_entity.pdbx_description
1 polymer ?
#
loop_
_entity_poly.entity_id
_entity_poly.type
_entity_poly.pdbx_seq_one_letter_code
_entity_poly.pdbx_strand_id
1 'polypeptide(L)'
;VLLERGTGLPAETQHTFFTADQSGTVVLRLLQGRLPIKTLALTVQRELPIGTPVELTLQCDEAMRIEARAKIGTQELWATVEPAPEIDIDREGAIDELLGEAERARRGLWGGMGEGFRREADHLISGIREVLHTDPAKLSALCANLKRLLDEYAGDPGDPLQPPMHHFESELDALRRVVFRASGILVGLDRDAWEARIRDVEERAARAYEAVDAPAWRRVCSEVQALYETAVQEEFANRRLDDPAYVQQRLSTISRWRTRVEHALADFVVSTAAEVGPLQAAERDRLFDALKTKVDRPITALESGEIGDLADARRKIENAGSELERIEAALERLPSLGLVTERGGGGSR
;
A
#
# COMPACT_ATOMS: atom_id res chain seq x y z
N VAL A 1 15.66 -7.85 -0.76
CA VAL A 1 15.74 -7.47 0.67
C VAL A 1 17.20 -7.21 0.97
N LEU A 2 17.53 -6.08 1.58
CA LEU A 2 18.94 -5.69 1.79
C LEU A 2 19.43 -6.15 3.17
N LEU A 3 18.62 -5.98 4.21
CA LEU A 3 18.79 -6.51 5.56
C LEU A 3 17.48 -7.22 5.94
N GLU A 4 17.57 -8.43 6.50
CA GLU A 4 16.41 -9.22 6.90
C GLU A 4 15.87 -8.78 8.28
N ARG A 5 14.58 -9.00 8.51
CA ARG A 5 13.99 -8.74 9.83
C ARG A 5 14.54 -9.76 10.83
N GLY A 6 14.99 -9.28 11.99
CA GLY A 6 15.58 -10.14 13.02
C GLY A 6 17.09 -10.36 12.88
N THR A 7 17.75 -9.72 11.91
CA THR A 7 19.21 -9.62 11.90
C THR A 7 19.68 -8.92 13.18
N GLY A 8 20.65 -9.51 13.87
CA GLY A 8 21.26 -8.89 15.05
C GLY A 8 22.04 -7.63 14.65
N LEU A 9 21.93 -6.57 15.46
CA LEU A 9 22.64 -5.31 15.25
C LEU A 9 23.91 -5.26 16.11
N PRO A 10 24.97 -4.57 15.66
CA PRO A 10 25.08 -3.86 14.38
C PRO A 10 25.23 -4.82 13.18
N ALA A 11 24.79 -4.38 12.01
CA ALA A 11 24.82 -5.19 10.78
C ALA A 11 25.38 -4.39 9.59
N GLU A 12 26.12 -5.08 8.71
CA GLU A 12 26.60 -4.55 7.43
C GLU A 12 26.25 -5.49 6.28
N THR A 13 25.85 -4.93 5.15
CA THR A 13 25.59 -5.67 3.92
C THR A 13 26.06 -4.90 2.69
N GLN A 14 26.47 -5.63 1.65
CA GLN A 14 26.90 -5.07 0.37
C GLN A 14 26.11 -5.68 -0.78
N HIS A 15 25.64 -4.84 -1.70
CA HIS A 15 24.82 -5.23 -2.85
C HIS A 15 25.34 -4.54 -4.11
N THR A 16 25.27 -5.23 -5.24
CA THR A 16 25.63 -4.66 -6.55
C THR A 16 24.40 -4.61 -7.43
N PHE A 17 24.06 -3.41 -7.90
CA PHE A 17 23.03 -3.14 -8.90
C PHE A 17 23.66 -2.72 -10.22
N PHE A 18 22.85 -2.53 -11.26
CA PHE A 18 23.31 -2.13 -12.58
C PHE A 18 22.44 -1.01 -13.14
N THR A 19 23.05 -0.05 -13.85
CA THR A 19 22.30 1.02 -14.53
C THR A 19 21.38 0.45 -15.60
N ALA A 20 20.13 0.93 -15.64
CA ALA A 20 19.12 0.48 -16.60
C ALA A 20 18.97 1.43 -17.80
N ASP A 21 19.45 2.67 -17.70
CA ASP A 21 19.36 3.69 -18.73
C ASP A 21 20.57 4.65 -18.72
N GLN A 22 20.53 5.66 -19.60
CA GLN A 22 21.53 6.73 -19.71
C GLN A 22 20.94 8.10 -19.35
N SER A 23 19.97 8.14 -18.44
CA SER A 23 19.25 9.36 -18.04
C SER A 23 20.15 10.43 -17.41
N GLY A 24 21.37 10.05 -17.00
CA GLY A 24 22.30 10.92 -16.28
C GLY A 24 21.99 11.00 -14.78
N THR A 25 21.08 10.19 -14.25
CA THR A 25 20.81 10.11 -12.81
C THR A 25 20.52 8.68 -12.40
N VAL A 26 21.20 8.20 -11.35
CA VAL A 26 20.88 6.93 -10.71
C VAL A 26 20.12 7.19 -9.43
N VAL A 27 18.97 6.56 -9.27
CA VAL A 27 18.09 6.72 -8.12
C VAL A 27 18.00 5.40 -7.36
N LEU A 28 18.40 5.41 -6.09
CA LEU A 28 18.25 4.28 -5.17
C LEU A 28 17.28 4.68 -4.06
N ARG A 29 16.15 4.00 -4.00
CA ARG A 29 15.15 4.21 -2.95
C ARG A 29 15.29 3.09 -1.92
N LEU A 30 15.67 3.46 -0.70
CA LEU A 30 15.72 2.56 0.45
C LEU A 30 14.33 2.43 1.02
N LEU A 31 13.90 1.19 1.27
CA LEU A 31 12.59 0.91 1.86
C LEU A 31 12.71 0.06 3.12
N GLN A 32 11.92 0.39 4.15
CA GLN A 32 11.71 -0.44 5.34
C GLN A 32 10.26 -0.91 5.36
N GLY A 33 10.02 -2.22 5.33
CA GLY A 33 8.65 -2.76 5.30
C GLY A 33 7.80 -2.24 4.12
N ARG A 34 8.44 -1.98 2.96
CA ARG A 34 7.88 -1.32 1.75
C ARG A 34 7.68 0.19 1.84
N LEU A 35 8.11 0.84 2.91
CA LEU A 35 8.04 2.29 3.07
C LEU A 35 9.34 2.95 2.64
N PRO A 36 9.31 3.93 1.71
CA PRO A 36 10.52 4.64 1.35
C PRO A 36 11.04 5.46 2.53
N ILE A 37 12.20 5.08 3.06
CA ILE A 37 12.85 5.77 4.19
C ILE A 37 13.86 6.81 3.70
N LYS A 38 14.43 6.61 2.50
CA LYS A 38 15.37 7.54 1.88
C LYS A 38 15.45 7.30 0.39
N THR A 39 15.61 8.37 -0.38
CA THR A 39 15.99 8.30 -1.79
C THR A 39 17.38 8.91 -1.96
N LEU A 40 18.31 8.14 -2.54
CA LEU A 40 19.64 8.57 -2.93
C LEU A 40 19.60 8.84 -4.44
N ALA A 41 19.94 10.05 -4.85
CA ALA A 41 20.04 10.43 -6.25
C ALA A 41 21.47 10.83 -6.57
N LEU A 42 22.04 10.21 -7.60
CA LEU A 42 23.42 10.40 -8.06
C LEU A 42 23.41 10.90 -9.49
N THR A 43 23.91 12.12 -9.71
CA THR A 43 24.06 12.65 -11.07
C THR A 43 25.32 12.06 -11.71
N VAL A 44 25.11 11.17 -12.67
CA VAL A 44 26.17 10.49 -13.42
C VAL A 44 26.35 11.13 -14.80
N GLN A 45 27.51 10.90 -15.43
CA GLN A 45 27.74 11.36 -16.81
C GLN A 45 26.73 10.69 -17.74
N ARG A 46 26.10 11.46 -18.64
CA ARG A 46 25.08 10.93 -19.59
C ARG A 46 25.64 9.89 -20.56
N GLU A 47 26.97 9.82 -20.72
CA GLU A 47 27.66 8.84 -21.56
C GLU A 47 27.94 7.51 -20.82
N LEU A 48 27.55 7.39 -19.54
CA LEU A 48 27.74 6.16 -18.77
C LEU A 48 27.05 4.98 -19.46
N PRO A 49 27.75 3.87 -19.74
CA PRO A 49 27.13 2.70 -20.37
C PRO A 49 26.02 2.11 -19.50
N ILE A 50 24.94 1.67 -20.15
CA ILE A 50 23.92 0.81 -19.51
C ILE A 50 24.59 -0.46 -19.02
N GLY A 51 24.23 -0.92 -17.83
CA GLY A 51 24.86 -2.08 -17.18
C GLY A 51 26.11 -1.75 -16.37
N THR A 52 26.39 -0.47 -16.10
CA THR A 52 27.49 -0.08 -15.20
C THR A 52 27.13 -0.47 -13.76
N PRO A 53 28.04 -1.10 -12.99
CA PRO A 53 27.77 -1.52 -11.63
C PRO A 53 27.61 -0.33 -10.66
N VAL A 54 26.66 -0.48 -9.76
CA VAL A 54 26.35 0.43 -8.65
C VAL A 54 26.51 -0.35 -7.36
N GLU A 55 27.57 -0.07 -6.61
CA GLU A 55 27.87 -0.73 -5.34
C GLU A 55 27.17 0.01 -4.20
N LEU A 56 26.30 -0.70 -3.46
CA LEU A 56 25.61 -0.19 -2.29
C LEU A 56 26.09 -0.92 -1.05
N THR A 57 26.68 -0.18 -0.11
CA THR A 57 26.93 -0.65 1.26
C THR A 57 25.89 -0.05 2.19
N LEU A 58 25.28 -0.89 3.02
CA LEU A 58 24.37 -0.48 4.09
C LEU A 58 24.93 -0.95 5.42
N GLN A 59 25.04 -0.01 6.36
CA GLN A 59 25.39 -0.27 7.74
C GLN A 59 24.24 0.16 8.63
N CYS A 60 23.90 -0.66 9.62
CA CYS A 60 22.89 -0.36 10.62
C CYS A 60 23.51 -0.53 12.00
N ASP A 61 23.50 0.53 12.80
CA ASP A 61 24.07 0.52 14.15
C ASP A 61 23.09 -0.04 15.20
N GLU A 62 23.53 -0.12 16.45
CA GLU A 62 22.71 -0.59 17.58
C GLU A 62 21.51 0.31 17.88
N ALA A 63 21.55 1.58 17.44
CA ALA A 63 20.50 2.57 17.62
C ALA A 63 19.57 2.67 16.39
N MET A 64 19.62 1.69 15.48
CA MET A 64 18.81 1.66 14.24
C MET A 64 19.10 2.82 13.28
N ARG A 65 20.25 3.48 13.37
CA ARG A 65 20.68 4.46 12.38
C ARG A 65 21.25 3.71 11.20
N ILE A 66 20.77 4.07 10.00
CA ILE A 66 21.19 3.40 8.77
C ILE A 66 22.12 4.34 8.01
N GLU A 67 23.35 3.91 7.78
CA GLU A 67 24.27 4.55 6.86
C GLU A 67 24.24 3.82 5.52
N ALA A 68 23.93 4.56 4.46
CA ALA A 68 23.89 4.04 3.11
C ALA A 68 24.95 4.72 2.25
N ARG A 69 25.84 3.93 1.65
CA ARG A 69 26.92 4.38 0.79
C ARG A 69 26.76 3.77 -0.59
N ALA A 70 26.62 4.60 -1.61
CA ALA A 70 26.48 4.17 -3.00
C ALA A 70 27.65 4.69 -3.84
N LYS A 71 28.27 3.80 -4.62
CA LYS A 71 29.42 4.11 -5.48
C LYS A 71 29.17 3.68 -6.92
N ILE A 72 29.48 4.57 -7.87
CA ILE A 72 29.32 4.36 -9.30
C ILE A 72 30.55 4.93 -10.01
N GLY A 73 31.41 4.06 -10.55
CA GLY A 73 32.67 4.49 -11.15
C GLY A 73 33.56 5.23 -10.14
N THR A 74 33.85 6.51 -10.41
CA THR A 74 34.63 7.39 -9.51
C THR A 74 33.78 8.25 -8.58
N GLN A 75 32.45 8.21 -8.72
CA GLN A 75 31.53 8.99 -7.90
C GLN A 75 31.05 8.15 -6.72
N GLU A 76 30.86 8.83 -5.60
CA GLU A 76 30.41 8.23 -4.36
C GLU A 76 29.47 9.18 -3.63
N LEU A 77 28.42 8.62 -3.03
CA LEU A 77 27.48 9.33 -2.19
C LEU A 77 27.27 8.51 -0.92
N TRP A 78 27.20 9.21 0.20
CA TRP A 78 26.85 8.63 1.49
C TRP A 78 25.67 9.41 2.05
N ALA A 79 24.79 8.72 2.76
CA ALA A 79 23.67 9.33 3.46
C ALA A 79 23.38 8.58 4.74
N THR A 80 23.13 9.33 5.80
CA THR A 80 22.60 8.81 7.06
C THR A 80 21.07 8.93 7.02
N VAL A 81 20.40 7.85 7.35
CA VAL A 81 18.96 7.78 7.59
C VAL A 81 18.80 7.67 9.09
N GLU A 82 18.42 8.78 9.70
CA GLU A 82 17.97 8.78 11.09
C GLU A 82 16.67 7.97 11.20
N PRO A 83 16.44 7.26 12.31
CA PRO A 83 15.15 6.63 12.56
C PRO A 83 14.03 7.66 12.40
N ALA A 84 12.89 7.22 11.85
CA ALA A 84 11.70 8.07 11.82
C ALA A 84 11.48 8.61 13.24
N PRO A 85 11.24 9.92 13.41
CA PRO A 85 11.05 10.48 14.73
C PRO A 85 9.97 9.68 15.43
N GLU A 86 10.29 9.13 16.60
CA GLU A 86 9.28 8.59 17.48
C GLU A 86 8.22 9.68 17.64
N ILE A 87 6.96 9.34 17.36
CA ILE A 87 5.88 10.26 17.69
C ILE A 87 6.03 10.50 19.19
N ASP A 88 6.16 11.77 19.58
CA ASP A 88 6.22 12.19 20.97
C ASP A 88 4.80 12.05 21.56
N ILE A 89 4.41 10.80 21.81
CA ILE A 89 3.11 10.40 22.35
C ILE A 89 2.96 10.92 23.80
N ASP A 90 4.07 11.33 24.42
CA ASP A 90 4.11 11.91 25.76
C ASP A 90 3.63 13.37 25.79
N ARG A 91 3.45 14.03 24.63
CA ARG A 91 2.77 15.33 24.59
C ARG A 91 1.28 15.14 24.89
N GLU A 92 0.81 15.81 25.94
CA GLU A 92 -0.60 15.86 26.32
C GLU A 92 -1.48 16.25 25.12
N GLY A 93 -2.47 15.41 24.79
CA GLY A 93 -3.43 15.63 23.70
C GLY A 93 -2.97 15.20 22.30
N ALA A 94 -1.73 14.73 22.10
CA ALA A 94 -1.22 14.35 20.77
C ALA A 94 -2.05 13.23 20.10
N ILE A 95 -2.53 12.27 20.89
CA ILE A 95 -3.37 11.15 20.39
C ILE A 95 -4.74 11.67 19.95
N ASP A 96 -5.35 12.56 20.73
CA ASP A 96 -6.65 13.14 20.38
C ASP A 96 -6.56 14.04 19.14
N GLU A 97 -5.47 14.78 19.00
CA GLU A 97 -5.16 15.55 17.79
C GLU A 97 -5.06 14.64 16.56
N LEU A 98 -4.29 13.53 16.66
CA LEU A 98 -4.12 12.55 15.59
C LEU A 98 -5.45 11.87 15.19
N LEU A 99 -6.25 11.47 16.17
CA LEU A 99 -7.58 10.90 15.92
C LEU A 99 -8.52 11.95 15.29
N GLY A 100 -8.41 13.21 15.71
CA GLY A 100 -9.14 14.33 15.12
C GLY A 100 -8.73 14.63 13.68
N GLU A 101 -7.44 14.49 13.34
CA GLU A 101 -6.94 14.54 11.96
C GLU A 101 -7.53 13.43 11.11
N ALA A 102 -7.51 12.20 11.61
CA ALA A 102 -8.11 11.05 10.94
C ALA A 102 -9.59 11.28 10.62
N GLU A 103 -10.38 11.82 11.55
CA GLU A 103 -11.79 12.13 11.31
C GLU A 103 -12.01 13.28 10.31
N ARG A 104 -11.09 14.26 10.26
CA ARG A 104 -11.13 15.32 9.25
C ARG A 104 -10.81 14.77 7.86
N ALA A 105 -9.76 13.97 7.72
CA ALA A 105 -9.41 13.28 6.48
C ALA A 105 -10.56 12.38 6.01
N ARG A 106 -11.17 11.61 6.93
CA ARG A 106 -12.32 10.74 6.64
C ARG A 106 -13.52 11.46 6.03
N ARG A 107 -13.76 12.71 6.45
CA ARG A 107 -14.84 13.56 5.93
C ARG A 107 -14.47 14.28 4.63
N GLY A 108 -13.19 14.54 4.40
CA GLY A 108 -12.70 15.21 3.19
C GLY A 108 -12.51 14.27 2.00
N LEU A 109 -12.16 13.01 2.25
CA LEU A 109 -11.97 11.98 1.23
C LEU A 109 -13.31 11.36 0.82
N TRP A 110 -13.50 11.15 -0.48
CA TRP A 110 -14.70 10.55 -1.04
C TRP A 110 -14.34 9.47 -2.07
N GLY A 111 -15.35 8.74 -2.57
CA GLY A 111 -15.18 7.69 -3.56
C GLY A 111 -14.22 6.58 -3.11
N GLY A 112 -13.50 5.99 -4.06
CA GLY A 112 -12.56 4.87 -3.83
C GLY A 112 -11.44 5.23 -2.84
N MET A 113 -10.90 6.45 -2.91
CA MET A 113 -9.90 6.93 -1.95
C MET A 113 -10.47 6.99 -0.52
N GLY A 114 -11.69 7.51 -0.36
CA GLY A 114 -12.36 7.54 0.94
C GLY A 114 -12.65 6.15 1.50
N GLU A 115 -13.01 5.20 0.64
CA GLU A 115 -13.22 3.79 1.05
C GLU A 115 -11.91 3.11 1.45
N GLY A 116 -10.84 3.29 0.69
CA GLY A 116 -9.50 2.77 1.00
C GLY A 116 -9.00 3.29 2.34
N PHE A 117 -9.03 4.62 2.53
CA PHE A 117 -8.65 5.25 3.79
C PHE A 117 -9.49 4.73 4.97
N ARG A 118 -10.83 4.69 4.85
CA ARG A 118 -11.71 4.23 5.93
C ARG A 118 -11.40 2.80 6.37
N ARG A 119 -11.19 1.89 5.42
CA ARG A 119 -10.90 0.48 5.71
C ARG A 119 -9.69 0.32 6.62
N GLU A 120 -8.62 1.07 6.35
CA GLU A 120 -7.38 1.01 7.14
C GLU A 120 -7.45 1.87 8.42
N ALA A 121 -8.01 3.08 8.31
CA ALA A 121 -8.10 4.01 9.44
C ALA A 121 -9.01 3.49 10.55
N ASP A 122 -10.16 2.89 10.22
CA ASP A 122 -11.11 2.38 11.24
C ASP A 122 -10.47 1.27 12.09
N HIS A 123 -9.61 0.43 11.49
CA HIS A 123 -8.84 -0.59 12.20
C HIS A 123 -7.81 0.05 13.15
N LEU A 124 -7.02 1.01 12.66
CA LEU A 124 -5.99 1.68 13.45
C LEU A 124 -6.60 2.48 14.60
N ILE A 125 -7.67 3.24 14.35
CA ILE A 125 -8.38 4.02 15.38
C ILE A 125 -8.94 3.11 16.47
N SER A 126 -9.54 1.98 16.09
CA SER A 126 -10.08 1.02 17.05
C SER A 126 -8.95 0.40 17.91
N GLY A 127 -7.84 0.01 17.28
CA GLY A 127 -6.67 -0.51 17.97
C GLY A 127 -6.05 0.50 18.93
N ILE A 128 -5.92 1.78 18.53
CA ILE A 128 -5.38 2.86 19.39
C ILE A 128 -6.24 3.02 20.65
N ARG A 129 -7.57 3.06 20.49
CA ARG A 129 -8.50 3.20 21.62
C ARG A 129 -8.44 2.02 22.58
N GLU A 130 -8.23 0.81 22.06
CA GLU A 130 -8.11 -0.40 22.87
C GLU A 130 -6.86 -0.37 23.77
N VAL A 131 -5.73 0.10 23.25
CA VAL A 131 -4.43 -0.03 23.93
C VAL A 131 -3.98 1.20 24.71
N LEU A 132 -4.74 2.30 24.64
CA LEU A 132 -4.42 3.64 25.14
C LEU A 132 -3.86 3.67 26.58
N HIS A 133 -4.30 2.74 27.44
CA HIS A 133 -3.89 2.68 28.85
C HIS A 133 -3.26 1.35 29.25
N THR A 134 -3.05 0.43 28.31
CA THR A 134 -2.66 -0.96 28.62
C THR A 134 -1.36 -1.39 27.97
N ASP A 135 -1.00 -0.84 26.81
CA ASP A 135 0.21 -1.23 26.07
C ASP A 135 0.84 -0.02 25.35
N PRO A 136 1.78 0.69 26.01
CA PRO A 136 2.43 1.88 25.45
C PRO A 136 3.22 1.61 24.17
N ALA A 137 3.85 0.43 24.05
CA ALA A 137 4.64 0.06 22.88
C ALA A 137 3.75 -0.17 21.66
N LYS A 138 2.64 -0.91 21.83
CA LYS A 138 1.64 -1.12 20.78
C LYS A 138 0.92 0.17 20.42
N LEU A 139 0.62 1.03 21.40
CA LEU A 139 0.04 2.35 21.18
C LEU A 139 0.93 3.19 20.24
N SER A 140 2.23 3.25 20.52
CA SER A 140 3.20 3.98 19.69
C SER A 140 3.20 3.50 18.24
N ALA A 141 3.26 2.20 18.03
CA ALA A 141 3.25 1.61 16.70
C ALA A 141 1.95 1.92 15.93
N LEU A 142 0.79 1.87 16.59
CA LEU A 142 -0.50 2.15 15.95
C LEU A 142 -0.66 3.64 15.62
N CYS A 143 -0.22 4.55 16.50
CA CYS A 143 -0.19 5.98 16.23
C CYS A 143 0.73 6.30 15.04
N ALA A 144 1.92 5.69 14.98
CA ALA A 144 2.84 5.85 13.86
C ALA A 144 2.23 5.38 12.53
N ASN A 145 1.52 4.26 12.54
CA ASN A 145 0.82 3.77 11.37
C ASN A 145 -0.33 4.68 10.93
N LEU A 146 -1.10 5.23 11.88
CA LEU A 146 -2.20 6.16 11.56
C LEU A 146 -1.66 7.47 10.98
N LYS A 147 -0.57 8.00 11.56
CA LYS A 147 0.08 9.21 11.04
C LYS A 147 0.58 9.00 9.61
N ARG A 148 1.22 7.86 9.35
CA ARG A 148 1.68 7.48 8.01
C ARG A 148 0.52 7.35 7.01
N LEU A 149 -0.60 6.76 7.42
CA LEU A 149 -1.80 6.67 6.57
C LEU A 149 -2.38 8.06 6.26
N LEU A 150 -2.37 8.96 7.24
CA LEU A 150 -2.76 10.36 7.06
C LEU A 150 -1.84 11.08 6.07
N ASP A 151 -0.53 10.94 6.23
CA ASP A 151 0.45 11.56 5.34
C ASP A 151 0.33 11.01 3.91
N GLU A 152 -0.01 9.72 3.77
CA GLU A 152 -0.29 9.12 2.47
C GLU A 152 -1.49 9.77 1.80
N TYR A 153 -2.66 9.81 2.44
CA TYR A 153 -3.93 10.22 1.80
C TYR A 153 -4.23 11.72 1.87
N ALA A 154 -3.91 12.35 2.99
CA ALA A 154 -4.22 13.75 3.29
C ALA A 154 -2.99 14.67 3.19
N GLY A 155 -1.79 14.10 2.95
CA GLY A 155 -0.54 14.83 2.80
C GLY A 155 -0.08 15.57 4.06
N ASP A 156 0.97 16.38 3.90
CA ASP A 156 1.42 17.30 4.95
C ASP A 156 0.39 18.42 5.17
N PRO A 157 -0.13 18.63 6.40
CA PRO A 157 -1.01 19.76 6.71
C PRO A 157 -0.44 21.14 6.34
N GLY A 158 0.89 21.27 6.25
CA GLY A 158 1.59 22.48 5.81
C GLY A 158 1.64 22.65 4.29
N ASP A 159 1.35 21.61 3.51
CA ASP A 159 1.30 21.68 2.06
C ASP A 159 -0.09 22.15 1.60
N PRO A 160 -0.21 23.32 0.93
CA PRO A 160 -1.49 23.80 0.42
C PRO A 160 -2.07 22.92 -0.70
N LEU A 161 -1.25 22.11 -1.38
CA LEU A 161 -1.66 21.30 -2.52
C LEU A 161 -2.10 19.90 -2.08
N GLN A 162 -3.26 19.85 -1.43
CA GLN A 162 -3.94 18.60 -1.09
C GLN A 162 -5.02 18.24 -2.11
N PRO A 163 -5.16 16.96 -2.52
CA PRO A 163 -4.36 15.79 -2.13
C PRO A 163 -2.95 15.81 -2.77
N PRO A 164 -1.99 15.00 -2.27
CA PRO A 164 -0.64 14.93 -2.82
C PRO A 164 -0.57 14.60 -4.33
N MET A 165 0.45 15.11 -5.03
CA MET A 165 0.67 14.89 -6.47
C MET A 165 0.63 13.40 -6.87
N HIS A 166 1.24 12.51 -6.09
CA HIS A 166 1.29 11.09 -6.44
C HIS A 166 -0.09 10.44 -6.52
N HIS A 167 -1.08 10.95 -5.78
CA HIS A 167 -2.47 10.49 -5.88
C HIS A 167 -3.10 10.89 -7.20
N PHE A 168 -2.92 12.16 -7.59
CA PHE A 168 -3.37 12.63 -8.90
C PHE A 168 -2.76 11.78 -10.03
N GLU A 169 -1.44 11.53 -9.98
CA GLU A 169 -0.74 10.71 -10.98
C GLU A 169 -1.27 9.27 -11.01
N SER A 170 -1.49 8.68 -9.84
CA SER A 170 -2.02 7.31 -9.71
C SER A 170 -3.43 7.18 -10.28
N GLU A 171 -4.34 8.09 -9.93
CA GLU A 171 -5.72 8.11 -10.42
C GLU A 171 -5.76 8.36 -11.94
N LEU A 172 -4.91 9.26 -12.44
CA LEU A 172 -4.81 9.55 -13.86
C LEU A 172 -4.27 8.37 -14.66
N ASP A 173 -3.24 7.68 -14.16
CA ASP A 173 -2.73 6.46 -14.78
C ASP A 173 -3.78 5.34 -14.76
N ALA A 174 -4.54 5.21 -13.68
CA ALA A 174 -5.65 4.27 -13.58
C ALA A 174 -6.74 4.57 -14.64
N LEU A 175 -7.13 5.84 -14.79
CA LEU A 175 -8.05 6.29 -15.84
C LEU A 175 -7.53 5.96 -17.25
N ARG A 176 -6.26 6.27 -17.54
CA ARG A 176 -5.62 5.96 -18.83
C ARG A 176 -5.68 4.47 -19.16
N ARG A 177 -5.43 3.60 -18.17
CA ARG A 177 -5.51 2.15 -18.35
C ARG A 177 -6.93 1.68 -18.66
N VAL A 178 -7.94 2.27 -18.03
CA VAL A 178 -9.36 1.94 -18.30
C VAL A 178 -9.71 2.34 -19.74
N VAL A 179 -9.40 3.58 -20.13
CA VAL A 179 -9.64 4.08 -21.50
C VAL A 179 -8.91 3.23 -22.54
N PHE A 180 -7.64 2.90 -22.31
CA PHE A 180 -6.84 2.11 -23.25
C PHE A 180 -7.41 0.70 -23.47
N ARG A 181 -7.97 0.07 -22.43
CA ARG A 181 -8.55 -1.28 -22.52
C ARG A 181 -9.97 -1.30 -23.09
N ALA A 182 -10.71 -0.19 -23.00
CA ALA A 182 -12.08 -0.14 -23.48
C ALA A 182 -12.14 -0.39 -25.00
N SER A 183 -12.93 -1.39 -25.41
CA SER A 183 -13.14 -1.74 -26.81
C SER A 183 -14.37 -1.03 -27.37
N GLY A 184 -14.27 0.29 -27.56
CA GLY A 184 -15.33 1.09 -28.18
C GLY A 184 -15.63 2.38 -27.42
N ILE A 185 -16.90 2.78 -27.45
CA ILE A 185 -17.39 3.97 -26.76
C ILE A 185 -17.44 3.69 -25.26
N LEU A 186 -16.84 4.58 -24.48
CA LEU A 186 -16.83 4.55 -23.01
C LEU A 186 -17.32 5.90 -22.51
N VAL A 187 -18.41 5.93 -21.75
CA VAL A 187 -19.06 7.15 -21.26
C VAL A 187 -19.39 8.13 -22.38
N GLY A 188 -19.86 7.58 -23.51
CA GLY A 188 -20.22 8.35 -24.69
C GLY A 188 -19.05 8.95 -25.47
N LEU A 189 -17.80 8.66 -25.08
CA LEU A 189 -16.59 9.13 -25.76
C LEU A 189 -15.87 7.96 -26.43
N ASP A 190 -15.34 8.21 -27.63
CA ASP A 190 -14.35 7.32 -28.24
C ASP A 190 -12.96 7.57 -27.66
N ARG A 191 -11.98 6.77 -28.12
CA ARG A 191 -10.61 6.83 -27.61
C ARG A 191 -9.95 8.19 -27.84
N ASP A 192 -10.10 8.78 -29.02
CA ASP A 192 -9.46 10.05 -29.36
C ASP A 192 -10.02 11.20 -28.52
N ALA A 193 -11.34 11.19 -28.27
CA ALA A 193 -11.99 12.14 -27.38
C ALA A 193 -11.54 11.97 -25.92
N TRP A 194 -11.34 10.74 -25.45
CA TRP A 194 -10.77 10.48 -24.13
C TRP A 194 -9.33 10.95 -24.01
N GLU A 195 -8.48 10.68 -25.00
CA GLU A 195 -7.10 11.15 -25.01
C GLU A 195 -7.01 12.68 -24.99
N ALA A 196 -7.89 13.37 -25.73
CA ALA A 196 -8.00 14.82 -25.68
C ALA A 196 -8.44 15.32 -24.30
N ARG A 197 -9.43 14.66 -23.67
CA ARG A 197 -9.91 15.03 -22.34
C ARG A 197 -8.85 14.81 -21.25
N ILE A 198 -8.13 13.70 -21.30
CA ILE A 198 -7.03 13.40 -20.37
C ILE A 198 -5.94 14.47 -20.48
N ARG A 199 -5.53 14.84 -21.70
CA ARG A 199 -4.55 15.92 -21.92
C ARG A 199 -5.02 17.26 -21.36
N ASP A 200 -6.28 17.64 -21.57
CA ASP A 200 -6.83 18.90 -21.00
C ASP A 200 -6.75 18.90 -19.46
N VAL A 201 -7.13 17.79 -18.83
CA VAL A 201 -7.10 17.65 -17.37
C VAL A 201 -5.67 17.74 -16.85
N GLU A 202 -4.70 17.10 -17.52
CA GLU A 202 -3.28 17.20 -17.19
C GLU A 202 -2.72 18.61 -17.29
N GLU A 203 -3.02 19.32 -18.38
CA GLU A 203 -2.58 20.70 -18.56
C GLU A 203 -3.18 21.63 -17.50
N ARG A 204 -4.41 21.39 -17.07
CA ARG A 204 -5.03 22.12 -15.95
C ARG A 204 -4.39 21.76 -14.61
N ALA A 205 -4.07 20.49 -14.38
CA ALA A 205 -3.39 20.03 -13.18
C ALA A 205 -2.00 20.67 -13.05
N ALA A 206 -1.20 20.63 -14.12
CA ALA A 206 0.14 21.21 -14.17
C ALA A 206 0.09 22.71 -13.86
N ARG A 207 -0.82 23.46 -14.49
CA ARG A 207 -1.00 24.90 -14.22
C ARG A 207 -1.40 25.19 -12.78
N ALA A 208 -2.34 24.40 -12.22
CA ALA A 208 -2.78 24.58 -10.84
C ALA A 208 -1.64 24.30 -9.85
N TYR A 209 -0.85 23.27 -10.11
CA TYR A 209 0.28 22.87 -9.27
C TYR A 209 1.41 23.90 -9.34
N GLU A 210 1.82 24.33 -10.53
CA GLU A 210 2.85 25.36 -10.74
C GLU A 210 2.46 26.71 -10.10
N ALA A 211 1.18 27.06 -10.13
CA ALA A 211 0.66 28.29 -9.52
C ALA A 211 0.38 28.17 -8.02
N VAL A 212 0.52 26.98 -7.43
CA VAL A 212 0.13 26.68 -6.04
C VAL A 212 -1.35 27.05 -5.76
N ASP A 213 -2.22 26.86 -6.76
CA ASP A 213 -3.65 27.14 -6.68
C ASP A 213 -4.40 25.96 -6.05
N ALA A 214 -4.47 25.94 -4.72
CA ALA A 214 -5.12 24.87 -3.95
C ALA A 214 -6.61 24.61 -4.32
N PRO A 215 -7.46 25.63 -4.55
CA PRO A 215 -8.80 25.41 -5.09
C PRO A 215 -8.84 24.74 -6.47
N ALA A 216 -8.01 25.19 -7.43
CA ALA A 216 -7.96 24.61 -8.76
C ALA A 216 -7.41 23.17 -8.72
N TRP A 217 -6.37 22.94 -7.92
CA TRP A 217 -5.76 21.63 -7.70
C TRP A 217 -6.78 20.60 -7.19
N ARG A 218 -7.51 20.93 -6.11
CA ARG A 218 -8.57 20.07 -5.56
C ARG A 218 -9.66 19.74 -6.58
N ARG A 219 -10.05 20.73 -7.39
CA ARG A 219 -11.08 20.54 -8.43
C ARG A 219 -10.59 19.56 -9.49
N VAL A 220 -9.37 19.70 -9.97
CA VAL A 220 -8.78 18.83 -10.99
C VAL A 220 -8.59 17.40 -10.46
N CYS A 221 -8.10 17.24 -9.23
CA CYS A 221 -8.00 15.91 -8.59
C CYS A 221 -9.37 15.24 -8.47
N SER A 222 -10.38 15.98 -8.01
CA SER A 222 -11.75 15.47 -7.90
C SER A 222 -12.34 15.10 -9.25
N GLU A 223 -12.01 15.85 -10.30
CA GLU A 223 -12.45 15.54 -11.67
C GLU A 223 -11.82 14.25 -12.19
N VAL A 224 -10.51 14.06 -12.03
CA VAL A 224 -9.85 12.80 -12.43
C VAL A 224 -10.46 11.61 -11.71
N GLN A 225 -10.65 11.71 -10.40
CA GLN A 225 -11.27 10.65 -9.62
C GLN A 225 -12.69 10.34 -10.13
N ALA A 226 -13.51 11.38 -10.36
CA ALA A 226 -14.87 11.20 -10.89
C ALA A 226 -14.86 10.53 -12.27
N LEU A 227 -13.95 10.95 -13.16
CA LEU A 227 -13.79 10.36 -14.49
C LEU A 227 -13.37 8.91 -14.41
N TYR A 228 -12.41 8.59 -13.55
CA TYR A 228 -11.95 7.23 -13.33
C TYR A 228 -13.08 6.34 -12.79
N GLU A 229 -13.75 6.75 -11.72
CA GLU A 229 -14.83 5.96 -11.11
C GLU A 229 -15.99 5.75 -12.09
N THR A 230 -16.38 6.77 -12.85
CA THR A 230 -17.44 6.67 -13.87
C THR A 230 -17.01 5.71 -15.00
N ALA A 231 -15.78 5.86 -15.49
CA ALA A 231 -15.23 4.99 -16.53
C ALA A 231 -15.17 3.54 -16.07
N VAL A 232 -14.76 3.26 -14.83
CA VAL A 232 -14.74 1.91 -14.25
C VAL A 232 -16.16 1.35 -14.13
N GLN A 233 -17.13 2.13 -13.67
CA GLN A 233 -18.52 1.69 -13.56
C GLN A 233 -19.11 1.32 -14.91
N GLU A 234 -18.88 2.13 -15.94
CA GLU A 234 -19.37 1.82 -17.29
C GLU A 234 -18.60 0.67 -17.95
N GLU A 235 -17.27 0.62 -17.79
CA GLU A 235 -16.44 -0.50 -18.25
C GLU A 235 -16.97 -1.80 -17.63
N PHE A 236 -17.30 -1.79 -16.32
CA PHE A 236 -17.88 -2.94 -15.63
C PHE A 236 -19.29 -3.29 -16.15
N ALA A 237 -20.17 -2.29 -16.35
CA ALA A 237 -21.53 -2.51 -16.84
C ALA A 237 -21.56 -3.12 -18.25
N ASN A 238 -20.64 -2.71 -19.11
CA ASN A 238 -20.50 -3.21 -20.48
C ASN A 238 -19.61 -4.46 -20.59
N ARG A 239 -19.05 -4.93 -19.46
CA ARG A 239 -18.09 -6.03 -19.48
C ARG A 239 -18.78 -7.37 -19.73
N ARG A 240 -18.26 -8.13 -20.69
CA ARG A 240 -18.60 -9.55 -20.83
C ARG A 240 -17.85 -10.33 -19.76
N LEU A 241 -18.58 -10.99 -18.86
CA LEU A 241 -17.98 -11.75 -17.76
C LEU A 241 -17.22 -13.01 -18.23
N ASP A 242 -17.39 -13.40 -19.49
CA ASP A 242 -16.69 -14.50 -20.15
C ASP A 242 -15.59 -13.99 -21.12
N ASP A 243 -15.13 -12.74 -20.96
CA ASP A 243 -13.97 -12.22 -21.68
C ASP A 243 -12.66 -12.82 -21.09
N PRO A 244 -11.81 -13.49 -21.90
CA PRO A 244 -10.52 -13.99 -21.45
C PRO A 244 -9.65 -12.95 -20.74
N ALA A 245 -9.62 -11.71 -21.24
CA ALA A 245 -8.82 -10.65 -20.64
C ALA A 245 -9.33 -10.27 -19.24
N TYR A 246 -10.64 -10.29 -19.05
CA TYR A 246 -11.26 -10.06 -17.74
C TYR A 246 -10.92 -11.18 -16.75
N VAL A 247 -11.03 -12.44 -17.17
CA VAL A 247 -10.70 -13.59 -16.31
C VAL A 247 -9.23 -13.55 -15.91
N GLN A 248 -8.33 -13.23 -16.85
CA GLN A 248 -6.90 -13.05 -16.55
C GLN A 248 -6.66 -11.90 -15.57
N GLN A 249 -7.29 -10.74 -15.76
CA GLN A 249 -7.17 -9.61 -14.84
C GLN A 249 -7.64 -9.97 -13.43
N ARG A 250 -8.78 -10.66 -13.33
CA ARG A 250 -9.32 -11.13 -12.04
C ARG A 250 -8.37 -12.12 -11.38
N LEU A 251 -7.79 -13.04 -12.15
CA LEU A 251 -6.78 -13.98 -11.66
C LEU A 251 -5.56 -13.25 -11.10
N SER A 252 -5.03 -12.25 -11.81
CA SER A 252 -3.89 -11.44 -11.32
C SER A 252 -4.21 -10.68 -10.03
N THR A 253 -5.44 -10.15 -9.90
CA THR A 253 -5.87 -9.46 -8.68
C THR A 253 -5.98 -10.43 -7.49
N ILE A 254 -6.61 -11.59 -7.68
CA ILE A 254 -6.68 -12.63 -6.63
C ILE A 254 -5.28 -13.11 -6.24
N SER A 255 -4.37 -13.27 -7.21
CA SER A 255 -3.00 -13.74 -6.94
C SER A 255 -2.22 -12.74 -6.08
N ARG A 256 -2.32 -11.43 -6.37
CA ARG A 256 -1.74 -10.39 -5.52
C ARG A 256 -2.36 -10.34 -4.13
N TRP A 257 -3.68 -10.49 -4.03
CA TRP A 257 -4.39 -10.54 -2.75
C TRP A 257 -3.93 -11.73 -1.91
N ARG A 258 -3.90 -12.94 -2.50
CA ARG A 258 -3.35 -14.15 -1.90
C ARG A 258 -1.96 -13.91 -1.31
N THR A 259 -1.02 -13.38 -2.10
CA THR A 259 0.35 -13.09 -1.63
C THR A 259 0.37 -12.09 -0.47
N ARG A 260 -0.53 -11.09 -0.46
CA ARG A 260 -0.63 -10.13 0.65
C ARG A 260 -1.12 -10.82 1.94
N VAL A 261 -2.13 -11.69 1.84
CA VAL A 261 -2.66 -12.46 2.99
C VAL A 261 -1.64 -13.46 3.50
N GLU A 262 -0.93 -14.15 2.62
CA GLU A 262 0.16 -15.07 2.95
C GLU A 262 1.24 -14.36 3.78
N HIS A 263 1.69 -13.19 3.32
CA HIS A 263 2.64 -12.38 4.06
C HIS A 263 2.08 -11.92 5.41
N ALA A 264 0.82 -11.46 5.47
CA ALA A 264 0.21 -11.02 6.71
C ALA A 264 0.10 -12.15 7.76
N LEU A 265 -0.18 -13.38 7.31
CA LEU A 265 -0.13 -14.57 8.16
C LEU A 265 1.30 -14.92 8.61
N ALA A 266 2.29 -14.81 7.71
CA ALA A 266 3.69 -15.10 8.02
C ALA A 266 4.30 -14.09 9.00
N ASP A 267 3.93 -12.82 8.84
CA ASP A 267 4.40 -11.70 9.66
C ASP A 267 3.67 -11.61 11.02
N PHE A 268 2.60 -12.39 11.22
CA PHE A 268 1.87 -12.40 12.47
C PHE A 268 2.73 -12.96 13.61
N VAL A 269 2.94 -12.12 14.63
CA VAL A 269 3.70 -12.47 15.84
C VAL A 269 2.74 -13.00 16.90
N VAL A 270 2.92 -14.27 17.24
CA VAL A 270 2.17 -14.95 18.28
C VAL A 270 2.54 -14.39 19.66
N SER A 271 1.54 -14.25 20.53
CA SER A 271 1.74 -13.85 21.94
C SER A 271 2.67 -14.82 22.67
N THR A 272 3.55 -14.29 23.52
CA THR A 272 4.44 -15.09 24.38
C THR A 272 3.73 -15.67 25.61
N ALA A 273 2.47 -15.29 25.85
CA ALA A 273 1.67 -15.81 26.95
C ALA A 273 1.32 -17.29 26.74
N ALA A 274 1.58 -18.13 27.75
CA ALA A 274 1.41 -19.59 27.66
C ALA A 274 -0.04 -20.04 27.38
N GLU A 275 -1.04 -19.21 27.71
CA GLU A 275 -2.47 -19.51 27.56
C GLU A 275 -3.01 -19.11 26.18
N VAL A 276 -2.45 -18.06 25.56
CA VAL A 276 -2.95 -17.44 24.32
C VAL A 276 -2.09 -17.79 23.12
N GLY A 277 -0.77 -17.88 23.30
CA GLY A 277 0.19 -18.17 22.25
C GLY A 277 -0.13 -19.47 21.49
N PRO A 278 -0.37 -20.60 22.16
CA PRO A 278 -0.74 -21.86 21.48
C PRO A 278 -2.03 -21.76 20.67
N LEU A 279 -3.03 -20.99 21.14
CA LEU A 279 -4.31 -20.80 20.45
C LEU A 279 -4.13 -19.97 19.17
N GLN A 280 -3.37 -18.88 19.27
CA GLN A 280 -3.05 -18.03 18.13
C GLN A 280 -2.20 -18.76 17.09
N ALA A 281 -1.21 -19.55 17.52
CA ALA A 281 -0.40 -20.37 16.62
C ALA A 281 -1.26 -21.42 15.89
N ALA A 282 -2.12 -22.14 16.60
CA ALA A 282 -3.01 -23.14 16.01
C ALA A 282 -3.99 -22.53 14.99
N GLU A 283 -4.57 -21.35 15.29
CA GLU A 283 -5.45 -20.68 14.32
C GLU A 283 -4.67 -20.16 13.12
N ARG A 284 -3.48 -19.56 13.32
CA ARG A 284 -2.64 -19.10 12.20
C ARG A 284 -2.28 -20.26 11.27
N ASP A 285 -1.89 -21.41 11.82
CA ASP A 285 -1.51 -22.58 11.03
C ASP A 285 -2.74 -23.16 10.29
N ARG A 286 -3.92 -23.16 10.91
CA ARG A 286 -5.20 -23.50 10.26
C ARG A 286 -5.53 -22.54 9.11
N LEU A 287 -5.28 -21.24 9.26
CA LEU A 287 -5.48 -20.25 8.20
C LEU A 287 -4.49 -20.43 7.05
N PHE A 288 -3.23 -20.78 7.34
CA PHE A 288 -2.26 -21.18 6.31
C PHE A 288 -2.72 -22.41 5.52
N ASP A 289 -3.24 -23.43 6.21
CA ASP A 289 -3.79 -24.62 5.55
C ASP A 289 -5.01 -24.28 4.68
N ALA A 290 -5.89 -23.40 5.16
CA ALA A 290 -7.02 -22.92 4.37
C ALA A 290 -6.57 -22.16 3.11
N LEU A 291 -5.60 -21.26 3.25
CA LEU A 291 -5.00 -20.53 2.12
C LEU A 291 -4.43 -21.52 1.08
N LYS A 292 -3.58 -22.45 1.53
CA LYS A 292 -2.93 -23.43 0.66
C LYS A 292 -3.92 -24.33 -0.07
N THR A 293 -4.93 -24.84 0.63
CA THR A 293 -5.84 -25.87 0.08
C THR A 293 -6.96 -25.26 -0.74
N LYS A 294 -7.51 -24.12 -0.31
CA LYS A 294 -8.71 -23.52 -0.92
C LYS A 294 -8.42 -22.35 -1.85
N VAL A 295 -7.24 -21.73 -1.76
CA VAL A 295 -6.85 -20.60 -2.61
C VAL A 295 -5.68 -20.98 -3.51
N ASP A 296 -4.52 -21.36 -2.96
CA ASP A 296 -3.31 -21.58 -3.76
C ASP A 296 -3.50 -22.69 -4.79
N ARG A 297 -3.99 -23.85 -4.36
CA ARG A 297 -4.19 -25.00 -5.25
C ARG A 297 -5.07 -24.68 -6.47
N PRO A 298 -6.28 -24.09 -6.33
CA PRO A 298 -7.10 -23.74 -7.50
C PRO A 298 -6.51 -22.59 -8.32
N ILE A 299 -5.83 -21.61 -7.71
CA ILE A 299 -5.29 -20.44 -8.41
C ILE A 299 -4.02 -20.80 -9.20
N THR A 300 -3.08 -21.53 -8.62
CA THR A 300 -1.84 -21.93 -9.33
C THR A 300 -2.13 -22.88 -10.49
N ALA A 301 -3.19 -23.68 -10.43
CA ALA A 301 -3.65 -24.46 -11.56
C ALA A 301 -4.14 -23.58 -12.74
N LEU A 302 -4.70 -22.40 -12.46
CA LEU A 302 -5.12 -21.43 -13.47
C LEU A 302 -3.94 -20.56 -13.97
N GLU A 303 -2.94 -20.28 -13.12
CA GLU A 303 -1.73 -19.53 -13.49
C GLU A 303 -0.81 -20.31 -14.43
N SER A 304 -0.76 -21.64 -14.26
CA SER A 304 0.17 -22.53 -15.00
C SER A 304 -0.41 -23.12 -16.29
N GLY A 305 -1.70 -22.96 -16.55
CA GLY A 305 -2.39 -23.54 -17.70
C GLY A 305 -3.04 -22.50 -18.60
N GLU A 306 -3.30 -22.88 -19.86
CA GLU A 306 -4.23 -22.10 -20.70
C GLU A 306 -5.64 -22.20 -20.10
N ILE A 307 -6.31 -21.07 -19.93
CA ILE A 307 -7.66 -21.00 -19.37
C ILE A 307 -8.64 -21.52 -20.43
N GLY A 308 -8.90 -22.83 -20.41
CA GLY A 308 -9.79 -23.48 -21.38
C GLY A 308 -11.28 -23.15 -21.17
N ASP A 309 -11.78 -23.32 -19.94
CA ASP A 309 -13.17 -22.98 -19.57
C ASP A 309 -13.18 -21.71 -18.70
N LEU A 310 -13.59 -20.59 -19.32
CA LEU A 310 -13.65 -19.27 -18.70
C LEU A 310 -14.69 -19.20 -17.56
N ALA A 311 -15.80 -19.95 -17.66
CA ALA A 311 -16.83 -19.96 -16.64
C ALA A 311 -16.41 -20.76 -15.41
N ASP A 312 -15.70 -21.89 -15.61
CA ASP A 312 -15.07 -22.63 -14.51
C ASP A 312 -13.95 -21.81 -13.84
N ALA A 313 -13.09 -21.18 -14.62
CA ALA A 313 -12.03 -20.31 -14.10
C ALA A 313 -12.60 -19.15 -13.27
N ARG A 314 -13.64 -18.47 -13.76
CA ARG A 314 -14.32 -17.41 -13.01
C ARG A 314 -14.86 -17.90 -11.67
N ARG A 315 -15.55 -19.05 -11.65
CA ARG A 315 -16.08 -19.64 -10.41
C ARG A 315 -14.98 -19.97 -9.41
N LYS A 316 -13.85 -20.53 -9.88
CA LYS A 316 -12.67 -20.81 -9.02
C LYS A 316 -12.08 -19.53 -8.44
N ILE A 317 -11.95 -18.48 -9.24
CA ILE A 317 -11.46 -17.15 -8.83
C ILE A 317 -12.41 -16.50 -7.81
N GLU A 318 -13.74 -16.57 -8.03
CA GLU A 318 -14.74 -16.06 -7.08
C GLU A 318 -14.70 -16.80 -5.75
N ASN A 319 -14.66 -18.14 -5.78
CA ASN A 319 -14.54 -18.95 -4.58
C ASN A 319 -13.25 -18.65 -3.81
N ALA A 320 -12.12 -18.51 -4.51
CA ALA A 320 -10.85 -18.11 -3.90
C ALA A 320 -10.94 -16.71 -3.25
N GLY A 321 -11.60 -15.75 -3.91
CA GLY A 321 -11.88 -14.44 -3.34
C GLY A 321 -12.68 -14.51 -2.04
N SER A 322 -13.80 -15.24 -2.03
CA SER A 322 -14.60 -15.41 -0.81
C SER A 322 -13.86 -16.12 0.32
N GLU A 323 -12.96 -17.07 0.02
CA GLU A 323 -12.12 -17.68 1.06
C GLU A 323 -11.05 -16.70 1.57
N LEU A 324 -10.46 -15.87 0.70
CA LEU A 324 -9.53 -14.81 1.12
C LEU A 324 -10.20 -13.80 2.07
N GLU A 325 -11.44 -13.37 1.80
CA GLU A 325 -12.21 -12.51 2.72
C GLU A 325 -12.39 -13.16 4.09
N ARG A 326 -12.71 -14.46 4.12
CA ARG A 326 -12.88 -15.20 5.39
C ARG A 326 -11.56 -15.33 6.14
N ILE A 327 -10.46 -15.58 5.43
CA ILE A 327 -9.13 -15.70 6.01
C ILE A 327 -8.69 -14.35 6.58
N GLU A 328 -8.90 -13.25 5.86
CA GLU A 328 -8.60 -11.89 6.36
C GLU A 328 -9.44 -11.57 7.60
N ALA A 329 -10.75 -11.80 7.56
CA ALA A 329 -11.61 -11.54 8.71
C ALA A 329 -11.25 -12.41 9.93
N ALA A 330 -10.66 -13.60 9.72
CA ALA A 330 -10.16 -14.44 10.80
C ALA A 330 -8.78 -13.96 11.30
N LEU A 331 -7.89 -13.55 10.39
CA LEU A 331 -6.61 -12.94 10.69
C LEU A 331 -6.77 -11.67 11.52
N GLU A 332 -7.76 -10.83 11.22
CA GLU A 332 -8.12 -9.63 11.99
C GLU A 332 -8.51 -9.96 13.44
N ARG A 333 -9.14 -11.13 13.66
CA ARG A 333 -9.56 -11.61 14.98
C ARG A 333 -8.46 -12.39 15.71
N LEU A 334 -7.39 -12.73 15.03
CA LEU A 334 -6.32 -13.57 15.56
C LEU A 334 -5.61 -12.95 16.78
N PRO A 335 -5.32 -11.63 16.83
CA PRO A 335 -4.77 -11.00 18.03
C PRO A 335 -5.68 -11.08 19.26
N SER A 336 -7.00 -11.16 19.07
CA SER A 336 -8.00 -11.16 20.17
C SER A 336 -8.45 -12.55 20.61
N LEU A 337 -7.91 -13.61 20.00
CA LEU A 337 -8.15 -14.98 20.45
C LEU A 337 -7.66 -15.18 21.89
N GLY A 338 -8.53 -15.73 22.73
CA GLY A 338 -8.23 -15.96 24.15
C GLY A 338 -8.29 -14.72 25.04
N LEU A 339 -8.52 -13.53 24.48
CA LEU A 339 -8.76 -12.32 25.27
C LEU A 339 -10.24 -12.24 25.66
N VAL A 340 -10.51 -12.10 26.95
CA VAL A 340 -11.86 -11.82 27.46
C VAL A 340 -12.15 -10.35 27.22
N THR A 341 -12.89 -10.03 26.17
CA THR A 341 -13.43 -8.68 25.99
C THR A 341 -14.63 -8.46 26.91
N GLU A 342 -14.77 -7.29 27.53
CA GLU A 342 -15.86 -6.90 28.46
C GLU A 342 -17.30 -6.91 27.90
N ARG A 343 -17.57 -7.57 26.77
CA ARG A 343 -18.95 -7.80 26.30
C ARG A 343 -19.57 -8.98 27.06
N GLY A 344 -19.82 -8.79 28.35
CA GLY A 344 -20.50 -9.80 29.17
C GLY A 344 -20.75 -9.49 30.65
N GLY A 345 -20.31 -8.34 31.18
CA GLY A 345 -20.46 -8.02 32.61
C GLY A 345 -21.16 -6.70 32.86
N GLY A 346 -22.49 -6.64 32.72
CA GLY A 346 -23.23 -5.42 33.03
C GLY A 346 -24.72 -5.41 32.73
N GLY A 347 -25.41 -6.55 32.90
CA GLY A 347 -26.86 -6.56 33.08
C GLY A 347 -27.19 -6.46 34.58
N SER A 348 -28.25 -5.71 34.91
CA SER A 348 -28.88 -5.54 36.24
C SER A 348 -28.26 -4.49 37.19
N ARG A 349 -28.63 -3.22 37.01
CA ARG A 349 -29.66 -2.47 37.77
C ARG A 349 -29.55 -0.97 37.52
#